data_AF-A0A2P0QLW3-F1
#
_entry.id   AF-A0A2P0QLW3-F1
#
_cell.length_a   1.000
_cell.length_b   1.000
_cell.length_c   1.000
_cell.angle_alpha   90.00
_cell.angle_beta   90.00
_cell.angle_gamma   90.00
#
_symmetry.space_group_name_H-M   'P 1'
#
loop_
_entity.id
_entity.type
_entity.pdbx_description
1 polymer ?
#
loop_
_entity_poly.entity_id
_entity_poly.type
_entity_poly.pdbx_seq_one_letter_code
_entity_poly.pdbx_strand_id
1 'polypeptide(L)'
;RDIDLWNEGDELLKRRLMRRTAIMFQRTFALYGNDRVIENVLHALDDIEYPPEKAINRAADLIDEVRLSHRMMHIARDLSGGEKQRVVLARQLAKEPFMLFADEPTGTLDPETARLVHTMLIEAAKA
;
A
#
# COMPACT_ATOMS: atom_id res chain seq x y z
N ARG A 1 -11.22 23.45 -17.96
CA ARG A 1 -12.58 22.94 -17.67
C ARG A 1 -12.55 22.53 -16.22
N ASP A 2 -13.46 23.04 -15.40
CA ASP A 2 -13.51 22.65 -14.00
C ASP A 2 -13.95 21.19 -13.91
N ILE A 3 -13.24 20.41 -13.10
CA ILE A 3 -13.52 18.99 -12.88
C ILE A 3 -14.36 18.91 -11.61
N ASP A 4 -15.56 18.34 -11.73
CA ASP A 4 -16.45 18.11 -10.59
C ASP A 4 -16.57 16.61 -10.34
N LEU A 5 -15.83 16.11 -9.35
CA LEU A 5 -15.82 14.69 -9.00
C LEU A 5 -17.14 14.19 -8.39
N TRP A 6 -18.09 15.09 -8.13
CA TRP A 6 -19.45 14.76 -7.66
C TRP A 6 -20.47 14.67 -8.79
N ASN A 7 -20.09 15.04 -10.01
CA ASN A 7 -20.93 14.94 -11.18
C ASN A 7 -20.86 13.53 -11.78
N GLU A 8 -22.01 12.92 -12.09
CA GLU A 8 -22.09 11.59 -12.72
C GLU A 8 -21.38 11.54 -14.09
N GLY A 9 -21.31 12.67 -14.80
CA GLY A 9 -20.60 12.78 -16.08
C GLY A 9 -19.08 12.52 -15.97
N ASP A 10 -18.51 12.67 -14.77
CA ASP A 10 -17.07 12.53 -14.50
C ASP A 10 -16.73 11.21 -13.76
N GLU A 11 -17.67 10.26 -13.65
CA GLU A 11 -17.50 9.03 -12.84
C GLU A 11 -16.29 8.17 -13.28
N LEU A 12 -16.01 8.11 -14.60
CA LEU A 12 -14.82 7.41 -15.11
C LEU A 12 -13.52 8.09 -14.68
N LEU A 13 -13.48 9.42 -14.71
CA LEU A 13 -12.32 10.21 -14.29
C LEU A 13 -12.10 10.08 -12.79
N LYS A 14 -13.16 10.19 -12.00
CA LYS A 14 -13.17 9.96 -10.56
C LYS A 14 -12.62 8.56 -10.21
N ARG A 15 -13.13 7.50 -10.85
CA ARG A 15 -12.64 6.13 -10.63
C ARG A 15 -11.15 6.01 -10.92
N ARG A 16 -10.68 6.60 -12.02
CA ARG A 16 -9.26 6.59 -12.39
C ARG A 16 -8.39 7.33 -11.37
N LEU A 17 -8.85 8.48 -10.89
CA LEU A 17 -8.13 9.25 -9.86
C LEU A 17 -8.07 8.49 -8.53
N MET A 18 -9.21 7.95 -8.08
CA MET A 18 -9.28 7.19 -6.83
C MET A 18 -8.39 5.94 -6.86
N ARG A 19 -8.33 5.21 -8.00
CA ARG A 19 -7.47 4.03 -8.15
C ARG A 19 -5.98 4.35 -8.02
N ARG A 20 -5.57 5.55 -8.42
CA ARG A 20 -4.17 6.01 -8.37
C ARG A 20 -3.89 6.99 -7.23
N THR A 21 -4.80 7.08 -6.27
CA THR A 21 -4.61 7.83 -5.03
C THR A 21 -4.47 6.83 -3.88
N ALA A 22 -3.38 6.92 -3.13
CA ALA A 22 -3.13 6.07 -1.98
C ALA A 22 -3.28 6.86 -0.68
N ILE A 23 -3.77 6.18 0.37
CA ILE A 23 -3.95 6.78 1.70
C ILE A 23 -3.48 5.78 2.76
N MET A 24 -2.69 6.27 3.70
CA MET A 24 -2.12 5.51 4.81
C MET A 24 -2.49 6.19 6.12
N PHE A 25 -3.31 5.51 6.93
CA PHE A 25 -3.79 6.00 8.23
C PHE A 25 -3.03 5.37 9.39
N GLN A 26 -2.87 6.12 10.50
CA GLN A 26 -2.13 5.70 11.68
C GLN A 26 -2.73 4.50 12.44
N ARG A 27 -4.07 4.40 12.56
CA ARG A 27 -4.71 3.48 13.55
C ARG A 27 -5.46 2.29 12.96
N THR A 28 -5.95 2.42 11.74
CA THR A 28 -6.68 1.35 11.05
C THR A 28 -5.76 0.82 9.99
N PHE A 29 -4.97 -0.21 10.29
CA PHE A 29 -4.07 -0.82 9.31
C PHE A 29 -4.79 -1.35 8.06
N ALA A 30 -6.13 -1.34 8.02
CA ALA A 30 -6.95 -1.70 6.85
C ALA A 30 -6.58 -3.03 6.20
N LEU A 31 -5.87 -3.91 6.90
CA LEU A 31 -5.39 -5.21 6.45
C LEU A 31 -6.50 -6.24 6.60
N TYR A 32 -6.52 -7.20 5.67
CA TYR A 32 -7.26 -8.44 5.82
C TYR A 32 -6.52 -9.31 6.84
N GLY A 33 -6.94 -9.21 8.10
CA GLY A 33 -6.16 -9.74 9.24
C GLY A 33 -5.99 -11.26 9.25
N ASN A 34 -6.91 -12.01 8.63
CA ASN A 34 -6.83 -13.48 8.53
C ASN A 34 -6.04 -13.96 7.32
N ASP A 35 -5.69 -13.05 6.41
CA ASP A 35 -4.97 -13.36 5.20
C ASP A 35 -3.47 -13.23 5.46
N ARG A 36 -2.69 -13.87 4.59
CA ARG A 36 -1.24 -13.75 4.58
C ARG A 36 -0.82 -12.36 4.09
N VAL A 37 0.44 -12.00 4.36
CA VAL A 37 1.03 -10.75 3.85
C VAL A 37 0.95 -10.68 2.33
N ILE A 38 1.31 -11.76 1.63
CA ILE A 38 1.26 -11.78 0.16
C ILE A 38 -0.15 -11.57 -0.38
N GLU A 39 -1.16 -12.20 0.24
CA GLU A 39 -2.57 -12.07 -0.14
C GLU A 39 -3.05 -10.62 0.03
N ASN A 40 -2.66 -9.96 1.13
CA ASN A 40 -2.95 -8.56 1.35
C ASN A 40 -2.42 -7.63 0.23
N VAL A 41 -1.24 -7.92 -0.33
CA VAL A 41 -0.65 -7.17 -1.45
C VAL A 41 -1.30 -7.56 -2.77
N LEU A 42 -1.61 -8.84 -2.98
CA LEU A 42 -2.34 -9.32 -4.16
C LEU A 42 -3.72 -8.69 -4.28
N HIS A 43 -4.47 -8.54 -3.19
CA HIS A 43 -5.76 -7.82 -3.19
C HIS A 43 -5.60 -6.37 -3.69
N ALA A 44 -4.51 -5.69 -3.31
CA ALA A 44 -4.27 -4.32 -3.78
C ALA A 44 -3.89 -4.25 -5.28
N LEU A 45 -3.26 -5.30 -5.82
CA LEU A 45 -3.00 -5.44 -7.25
C LEU A 45 -4.29 -5.77 -8.03
N ASP A 46 -5.18 -6.57 -7.45
CA ASP A 46 -6.49 -6.89 -8.03
C ASP A 46 -7.41 -5.64 -8.11
N ASP A 47 -7.39 -4.79 -7.08
CA ASP A 47 -8.14 -3.52 -7.03
C ASP A 47 -7.84 -2.59 -8.23
N ILE A 48 -6.62 -2.69 -8.78
CA ILE A 48 -6.16 -1.91 -9.94
C ILE A 48 -6.17 -2.70 -11.24
N GLU A 49 -6.73 -3.91 -11.25
CA GLU A 49 -6.78 -4.82 -12.41
C GLU A 49 -5.38 -5.16 -12.96
N TYR A 50 -4.39 -5.33 -12.07
CA TYR A 50 -3.04 -5.72 -12.46
C TYR A 50 -3.02 -7.13 -13.09
N PRO A 51 -2.21 -7.39 -14.14
CA PRO A 51 -2.22 -8.68 -14.82
C PRO A 51 -1.93 -9.87 -13.87
N PRO A 52 -2.86 -10.85 -13.75
CA PRO A 52 -2.73 -11.95 -12.78
C PRO A 52 -1.44 -12.75 -12.93
N GLU A 53 -0.97 -12.96 -14.16
CA GLU A 53 0.25 -13.70 -14.44
C GLU A 53 1.53 -13.02 -13.93
N LYS A 54 1.46 -11.71 -13.64
CA LYS A 54 2.57 -10.91 -13.08
C LYS A 54 2.37 -10.56 -11.61
N ALA A 55 1.16 -10.75 -11.07
CA ALA A 55 0.78 -10.25 -9.76
C ALA A 55 1.61 -10.85 -8.62
N ILE A 56 1.90 -12.16 -8.67
CA ILE A 56 2.69 -12.83 -7.63
C ILE A 56 4.11 -12.26 -7.57
N ASN A 57 4.78 -12.12 -8.71
CA ASN A 57 6.14 -11.57 -8.77
C ASN A 57 6.15 -10.13 -8.28
N ARG A 58 5.20 -9.30 -8.74
CA ARG A 58 5.11 -7.90 -8.30
C ARG A 58 4.82 -7.79 -6.81
N ALA A 59 3.95 -8.64 -6.27
CA ALA A 59 3.67 -8.67 -4.83
C ALA A 59 4.92 -9.06 -4.03
N ALA A 60 5.68 -10.05 -4.50
CA ALA A 60 6.93 -10.45 -3.87
C ALA A 60 7.96 -9.31 -3.87
N ASP A 61 8.12 -8.61 -5.00
CA ASP A 61 9.02 -7.46 -5.14
C ASP A 61 8.63 -6.34 -4.16
N LEU A 62 7.35 -5.97 -4.11
CA LEU A 62 6.84 -4.93 -3.20
C LEU A 62 7.06 -5.30 -1.72
N ILE A 63 6.92 -6.58 -1.37
CA ILE A 63 7.15 -7.09 -0.01
C ILE A 63 8.65 -7.03 0.33
N ASP A 64 9.52 -7.27 -0.63
CA ASP A 64 10.97 -7.16 -0.48
C ASP A 64 11.42 -5.70 -0.37
N GLU A 65 10.85 -4.81 -1.19
CA GLU A 65 11.05 -3.35 -1.11
C GLU A 65 10.76 -2.83 0.31
N VAL A 66 9.73 -3.38 0.99
CA VAL A 66 9.40 -3.05 2.39
C VAL A 66 10.13 -3.90 3.44
N ARG A 67 11.15 -4.67 3.05
CA ARG A 67 11.98 -5.55 3.89
C ARG A 67 11.17 -6.55 4.73
N LEU A 68 10.15 -7.16 4.14
CA LEU A 68 9.23 -8.07 4.82
C LEU A 68 9.16 -9.48 4.20
N SER A 69 10.10 -9.83 3.32
CA SER A 69 10.16 -11.12 2.61
C SER A 69 10.10 -12.34 3.55
N HIS A 70 10.78 -12.27 4.69
CA HIS A 70 10.76 -13.33 5.72
C HIS A 70 9.38 -13.52 6.40
N ARG A 71 8.45 -12.56 6.28
CA ARG A 71 7.07 -12.67 6.79
C ARG A 71 6.03 -12.84 5.70
N MET A 72 6.42 -12.99 4.43
CA MET A 72 5.52 -13.04 3.27
C MET A 72 4.35 -14.04 3.43
N MET A 73 4.62 -15.19 4.05
CA MET A 73 3.61 -16.24 4.27
C MET A 73 2.92 -16.17 5.63
N HIS A 74 3.25 -15.21 6.50
CA HIS A 74 2.63 -15.08 7.82
C HIS A 74 1.27 -14.39 7.74
N ILE A 75 0.39 -14.72 8.70
CA ILE A 75 -0.93 -14.09 8.83
C ILE A 75 -0.78 -12.65 9.31
N ALA A 76 -1.49 -11.71 8.67
CA ALA A 76 -1.34 -10.28 8.89
C ALA A 76 -1.68 -9.83 10.32
N ARG A 77 -2.66 -10.46 10.99
CA ARG A 77 -3.02 -10.12 12.37
C ARG A 77 -1.90 -10.39 13.38
N ASP A 78 -1.03 -11.36 13.09
CA ASP A 78 0.06 -11.81 13.97
C ASP A 78 1.35 -10.97 13.80
N LEU A 79 1.32 -9.99 12.89
CA LEU A 79 2.42 -9.04 12.70
C LEU A 79 2.46 -8.00 13.82
N SER A 80 3.68 -7.56 14.15
CA SER A 80 3.88 -6.36 14.97
C SER A 80 3.31 -5.11 14.29
N GLY A 81 3.12 -4.03 15.05
CA GLY A 81 2.62 -2.76 14.49
C GLY A 81 3.48 -2.25 13.32
N GLY A 82 4.81 -2.31 13.45
CA GLY A 82 5.71 -1.87 12.39
C GLY A 82 5.76 -2.77 11.17
N GLU A 83 5.54 -4.07 11.34
CA GLU A 83 5.38 -4.98 10.22
C GLU A 83 4.05 -4.74 9.50
N LYS A 84 2.94 -4.55 10.24
CA LYS A 84 1.65 -4.17 9.64
C LYS A 84 1.76 -2.88 8.84
N GLN A 85 2.47 -1.89 9.36
CA GLN A 85 2.68 -0.61 8.68
C GLN A 85 3.44 -0.77 7.35
N ARG A 86 4.43 -1.66 7.32
CA ARG A 86 5.18 -2.00 6.09
C ARG A 86 4.32 -2.77 5.08
N VAL A 87 3.43 -3.66 5.53
CA VAL A 87 2.44 -4.29 4.63
C VAL A 87 1.47 -3.25 4.05
N VAL A 88 0.99 -2.31 4.87
CA VAL A 88 0.15 -1.21 4.40
C VAL A 88 0.87 -0.38 3.33
N LEU A 89 2.14 -0.05 3.55
CA LEU A 89 2.95 0.65 2.56
C LEU A 89 3.07 -0.14 1.26
N ALA A 90 3.41 -1.44 1.31
CA ALA A 90 3.49 -2.29 0.12
C ALA A 90 2.16 -2.30 -0.67
N ARG A 91 1.02 -2.37 0.03
CA ARG A 91 -0.32 -2.26 -0.60
C ARG A 91 -0.59 -0.91 -1.23
N GLN A 92 -0.13 0.18 -0.61
CA GLN A 92 -0.28 1.52 -1.19
C GLN A 92 0.60 1.70 -2.41
N LEU A 93 1.84 1.18 -2.39
CA LEU A 93 2.77 1.22 -3.52
C LEU A 93 2.30 0.34 -4.69
N ALA A 94 1.60 -0.76 -4.41
CA ALA A 94 1.00 -1.62 -5.43
C ALA A 94 0.08 -0.86 -6.40
N LYS A 95 -0.53 0.24 -5.95
CA LYS A 95 -1.44 1.07 -6.76
C LYS A 95 -0.74 1.97 -7.78
N GLU A 96 0.59 2.02 -7.77
CA GLU A 96 1.38 3.00 -8.53
C GLU A 96 0.81 4.42 -8.41
N PRO A 97 0.64 4.91 -7.15
CA PRO A 97 -0.11 6.11 -6.90
C PRO A 97 0.65 7.34 -7.42
N PHE A 98 -0.06 8.28 -8.05
CA PHE A 98 0.52 9.59 -8.35
C PHE A 98 0.55 10.50 -7.11
N MET A 99 -0.21 10.13 -6.07
CA MET A 99 -0.30 10.86 -4.81
C MET A 99 -0.55 9.89 -3.66
N LEU A 100 0.29 9.97 -2.63
CA LEU A 100 0.18 9.21 -1.39
C LEU A 100 -0.05 10.18 -0.23
N PHE A 101 -1.20 10.07 0.43
CA PHE A 101 -1.46 10.74 1.70
C PHE A 101 -1.03 9.85 2.85
N ALA A 102 -0.04 10.30 3.62
CA ALA A 102 0.50 9.54 4.74
C ALA A 102 0.29 10.31 6.04
N ASP A 103 -0.64 9.83 6.88
CA ASP A 103 -0.94 10.41 8.19
C ASP A 103 -0.13 9.70 9.27
N GLU A 104 0.85 10.42 9.85
CA GLU A 104 1.83 9.92 10.82
C GLU A 104 2.40 8.51 10.48
N PRO A 105 3.00 8.32 9.28
CA PRO A 105 3.42 6.99 8.80
C PRO A 105 4.54 6.35 9.60
N THR A 106 5.12 7.07 10.57
CA THR A 106 6.16 6.58 11.47
C THR A 106 5.83 6.75 12.95
N GLY A 107 4.65 7.28 13.30
CA GLY A 107 4.35 7.76 14.66
C GLY A 107 4.33 6.68 15.75
N THR A 108 4.07 5.43 15.38
CA THR A 108 3.97 4.29 16.31
C THR A 108 5.11 3.28 16.16
N LEU A 109 6.12 3.62 15.36
CA LEU A 109 7.23 2.75 15.02
C LEU A 109 8.41 2.95 15.98
N ASP A 110 9.17 1.89 16.21
CA ASP A 110 10.49 2.03 16.82
C ASP A 110 11.41 2.87 15.91
N PRO A 111 12.47 3.49 16.46
CA PRO A 111 13.32 4.41 15.71
C PRO A 111 14.01 3.78 14.47
N GLU A 112 14.24 2.47 14.45
CA GLU A 112 14.84 1.80 13.30
C GLU A 112 13.80 1.60 12.19
N THR A 113 12.63 1.06 12.54
CA THR A 113 11.53 0.86 11.59
C THR A 113 10.99 2.20 11.06
N ALA A 114 10.97 3.25 11.87
CA ALA A 114 10.61 4.61 11.45
C ALA A 114 11.54 5.15 10.35
N ARG A 115 12.86 5.07 10.56
CA ARG A 115 13.84 5.50 9.54
C ARG A 115 13.73 4.69 8.26
N LEU A 116 13.46 3.40 8.40
CA LEU A 116 13.28 2.51 7.27
C LEU A 116 12.07 2.91 6.43
N VAL A 117 10.89 3.06 7.05
CA VAL A 117 9.66 3.51 6.36
C VAL A 117 9.83 4.89 5.74
N HIS A 118 10.45 5.83 6.46
CA HIS A 118 10.75 7.16 5.92
C HIS A 118 11.62 7.08 4.65
N THR A 119 12.66 6.23 4.65
CA THR A 119 13.52 6.04 3.47
C THR A 119 12.71 5.47 2.29
N MET A 120 11.86 4.47 2.54
CA MET A 120 10.99 3.89 1.51
C MET A 120 10.05 4.92 0.89
N LEU A 121 9.48 5.82 1.70
CA LEU A 121 8.61 6.90 1.22
C LEU A 121 9.37 7.88 0.31
N ILE A 122 10.62 8.21 0.66
CA ILE A 122 11.46 9.09 -0.18
C ILE A 122 11.80 8.41 -1.51
N GLU A 123 12.17 7.13 -1.51
CA GLU A 123 12.49 6.42 -2.74
C GLU A 123 11.25 6.25 -3.63
N ALA A 124 10.10 5.93 -3.05
CA ALA A 124 8.84 5.85 -3.77
C ALA A 124 8.40 7.18 -4.40
N ALA A 125 8.76 8.32 -3.80
CA ALA A 125 8.44 9.64 -4.34
C ALA A 125 9.35 10.08 -5.51
N LYS A 126 10.49 9.39 -5.72
CA LYS A 126 11.43 9.68 -6.82
C LYS A 126 11.18 8.87 -8.08
N ALA A 127 10.51 7.72 -7.94
CA ALA A 127 10.15 6.81 -9.03
C ALA A 127 8.98 7.37 -9.86
#